data_AF-A0A970KPD9-F1
#
_entry.id   AF-A0A970KPD9-F1
#
_cell.length_a   1.000
_cell.length_b   1.000
_cell.length_c   1.000
_cell.angle_alpha   90.00
_cell.angle_beta   90.00
_cell.angle_gamma   90.00
#
_symmetry.space_group_name_H-M   'P 1'
#
loop_
_entity.id
_entity.type
_entity.pdbx_description
1 polymer ?
#
loop_
_entity_poly.entity_id
_entity_poly.type
_entity_poly.pdbx_seq_one_letter_code
_entity_poly.pdbx_strand_id
1 'polypeptide(L)'
;MSLYFFCYMRQLILQLTDFEKFYWPTFEKVVHMTAARGQAMLIFLENDWTRYLDYLQELPMGTRLYMEYGDPRKFKDRLGKKMVLGGFYPLTLLKTGTKEQCIDKAKELIDILAPGGNYFFCFDKTALQLADVNPENYVAVLEYVLENGYYDNAGEQVTTMKKEDTIKKFTCPEFKSKYIISFDEYKQEFPPVDKRIEKYMHEGYEKYTELLNLQLVHAI
;
A
#
# COMPACT_ATOMS: atom_id res chain seq x y z
N MET A 1 -6.27 -7.69 -8.56
CA MET A 1 -4.87 -7.19 -8.67
C MET A 1 -4.71 -6.00 -7.73
N SER A 2 -3.92 -6.16 -6.68
CA SER A 2 -3.69 -5.13 -5.64
C SER A 2 -2.46 -4.32 -6.01
N LEU A 3 -2.55 -2.98 -6.06
CA LEU A 3 -1.35 -2.14 -6.14
C LEU A 3 -0.66 -2.15 -4.77
N TYR A 4 0.61 -2.54 -4.75
CA TYR A 4 1.47 -2.51 -3.57
C TYR A 4 2.20 -1.17 -3.57
N PHE A 5 1.95 -0.32 -2.57
CA PHE A 5 2.64 0.96 -2.44
C PHE A 5 3.55 0.94 -1.22
N PHE A 6 4.85 1.06 -1.47
CA PHE A 6 5.85 1.14 -0.44
C PHE A 6 5.99 2.59 0.03
N CYS A 7 5.58 2.86 1.26
CA CYS A 7 5.70 4.19 1.84
C CYS A 7 7.12 4.37 2.38
N TYR A 8 8.03 4.96 1.60
CA TYR A 8 9.41 5.17 2.06
C TYR A 8 9.52 6.31 3.08
N MET A 9 10.12 6.02 4.23
CA MET A 9 10.84 6.81 5.27
C MET A 9 10.69 8.34 5.38
N ARG A 10 10.57 9.10 4.28
CA ARG A 10 10.76 10.56 4.27
C ARG A 10 9.71 11.33 5.07
N GLN A 11 8.54 10.76 5.29
CA GLN A 11 7.37 11.47 5.82
C GLN A 11 7.36 11.56 7.35
N LEU A 12 8.06 10.65 8.02
CA LEU A 12 8.11 10.57 9.47
C LEU A 12 9.05 11.62 10.08
N ILE A 13 10.01 12.11 9.28
CA ILE A 13 10.94 13.18 9.66
C ILE A 13 10.27 14.56 9.48
N LEU A 14 9.15 14.64 8.75
CA LEU A 14 8.42 15.89 8.55
C LEU A 14 7.71 16.31 9.84
N GLN A 15 7.75 17.61 10.12
CA GLN A 15 6.81 18.22 11.05
C GLN A 15 5.39 18.04 10.52
N LEU A 16 4.39 18.03 11.41
CA LEU A 16 3.00 17.80 11.03
C LEU A 16 2.52 18.80 9.97
N THR A 17 2.95 20.06 10.08
CA THR A 17 2.68 21.13 9.10
C THR A 17 3.23 20.83 7.71
N ASP A 18 4.43 20.24 7.63
CA ASP A 18 5.05 19.90 6.35
C ASP A 18 4.42 18.63 5.76
N PHE A 19 4.03 17.68 6.61
CA PHE A 19 3.28 16.49 6.21
C PHE A 19 1.96 16.87 5.54
N GLU A 20 1.17 17.75 6.19
CA GLU A 20 -0.11 18.25 5.68
C GLU A 20 0.04 19.04 4.38
N LYS A 21 1.14 19.79 4.24
CA LYS A 21 1.35 20.65 3.07
C LYS A 21 1.90 19.88 1.87
N PHE A 22 2.87 19.02 2.08
CA PHE A 22 3.69 18.47 0.99
C PHE A 22 3.41 17.00 0.69
N TYR A 23 2.97 16.22 1.67
CA TYR A 23 2.82 14.79 1.50
C TYR A 23 1.36 14.35 1.40
N TRP A 24 0.57 14.61 2.44
CA TRP A 24 -0.79 14.09 2.57
C TRP A 24 -1.69 14.39 1.36
N PRO A 25 -1.75 15.62 0.82
CA PRO A 25 -2.69 15.95 -0.25
C PRO A 25 -2.42 15.18 -1.55
N THR A 26 -1.17 14.82 -1.81
CA THR A 26 -0.81 14.04 -3.00
C THR A 26 -1.07 12.57 -2.74
N PHE A 27 -0.64 12.05 -1.58
CA PHE A 27 -0.84 10.66 -1.21
C PHE A 27 -2.32 10.28 -1.16
N GLU A 28 -3.15 11.08 -0.50
CA GLU A 28 -4.59 10.87 -0.39
C GLU A 28 -5.25 10.77 -1.78
N LYS A 29 -4.85 11.63 -2.72
CA LYS A 29 -5.36 11.61 -4.10
C LYS A 29 -5.06 10.30 -4.81
N VAL A 30 -3.83 9.79 -4.71
CA VAL A 30 -3.44 8.51 -5.33
C VAL A 30 -4.30 7.38 -4.80
N VAL A 31 -4.51 7.33 -3.47
CA VAL A 31 -5.32 6.27 -2.84
C VAL A 31 -6.76 6.31 -3.32
N HIS A 32 -7.39 7.49 -3.34
CA HIS A 32 -8.76 7.62 -3.82
C HIS A 32 -8.90 7.38 -5.33
N MET A 33 -7.97 7.83 -6.15
CA MET A 33 -7.98 7.60 -7.61
C MET A 33 -7.82 6.12 -7.96
N THR A 34 -7.04 5.38 -7.17
CA THR A 34 -6.87 3.93 -7.30
C THR A 34 -8.14 3.20 -6.86
N ALA A 35 -8.74 3.64 -5.74
CA ALA A 35 -10.01 3.09 -5.25
C ALA A 35 -11.16 3.33 -6.23
N ALA A 36 -11.24 4.51 -6.85
CA ALA A 36 -12.23 4.84 -7.87
C ALA A 36 -12.15 3.94 -9.11
N ARG A 37 -10.98 3.36 -9.39
CA ARG A 37 -10.77 2.36 -10.45
C ARG A 37 -11.06 0.92 -9.99
N GLY A 38 -11.63 0.74 -8.80
CA GLY A 38 -11.95 -0.56 -8.24
C GLY A 38 -10.78 -1.27 -7.55
N GLN A 39 -9.61 -0.63 -7.42
CA GLN A 39 -8.43 -1.24 -6.80
C GLN A 39 -8.20 -0.71 -5.38
N ALA A 40 -8.06 -1.60 -4.41
CA ALA A 40 -7.67 -1.22 -3.05
C ALA A 40 -6.15 -1.26 -2.91
N MET A 41 -5.58 -0.19 -2.35
CA MET A 41 -4.15 -0.13 -2.07
C MET A 41 -3.79 -0.94 -0.83
N LEU A 42 -2.56 -1.49 -0.83
CA LEU A 42 -1.87 -1.98 0.34
C LEU A 42 -0.73 -1.00 0.66
N ILE A 43 -0.78 -0.41 1.85
CA ILE A 43 0.11 0.65 2.31
C ILE A 43 0.90 0.12 3.49
N PHE A 44 2.22 0.06 3.35
CA PHE A 44 3.12 -0.18 4.48
C PHE A 44 3.33 1.12 5.25
N LEU A 45 3.03 1.11 6.54
CA LEU A 45 3.21 2.20 7.49
C LEU A 45 4.49 1.94 8.28
N GLU A 46 5.60 2.44 7.73
CA GLU A 46 6.92 2.38 8.35
C GLU A 46 6.92 3.20 9.65
N ASN A 47 7.53 2.67 10.70
CA ASN A 47 7.52 3.22 12.06
C ASN A 47 6.11 3.39 12.70
N ASP A 48 6.02 4.12 13.81
CA ASP A 48 4.75 4.39 14.51
C ASP A 48 3.93 5.53 13.86
N TRP A 49 2.79 5.16 13.29
CA TRP A 49 1.81 6.08 12.67
C TRP A 49 0.69 6.54 13.60
N THR A 50 0.80 6.30 14.91
CA THR A 50 -0.25 6.64 15.90
C THR A 50 -0.66 8.12 15.85
N ARG A 51 0.27 9.04 15.53
CA ARG A 51 -0.03 10.47 15.40
C ARG A 51 -0.83 10.85 14.16
N TYR A 52 -0.93 9.95 13.18
CA TYR A 52 -1.60 10.16 11.89
C TYR A 52 -2.92 9.39 11.75
N LEU A 53 -3.45 8.82 12.84
CA LEU A 53 -4.67 8.02 12.80
C LEU A 53 -5.88 8.77 12.23
N ASP A 54 -5.96 10.08 12.43
CA ASP A 54 -7.04 10.93 11.90
C ASP A 54 -6.95 11.03 10.37
N TYR A 55 -5.75 11.20 9.83
CA TYR A 55 -5.48 11.15 8.39
C TYR A 55 -5.82 9.78 7.80
N LEU A 56 -5.37 8.70 8.44
CA LEU A 56 -5.67 7.34 7.96
C LEU A 56 -7.17 7.07 7.86
N GLN A 57 -8.01 7.67 8.71
CA GLN A 57 -9.47 7.55 8.61
C GLN A 57 -10.06 8.18 7.36
N GLU A 58 -9.40 9.14 6.73
CA GLU A 58 -9.88 9.82 5.52
C GLU A 58 -9.74 8.94 4.26
N LEU A 59 -8.90 7.92 4.30
CA LEU A 59 -8.68 6.99 3.19
C LEU A 59 -9.98 6.22 2.85
N PRO A 60 -10.12 5.70 1.62
CA PRO A 60 -11.30 4.94 1.24
C PRO A 60 -11.38 3.60 1.97
N MET A 61 -12.61 3.10 2.16
CA MET A 61 -12.87 1.81 2.79
C MET A 61 -12.19 0.66 2.03
N GLY A 62 -11.71 -0.32 2.80
CA GLY A 62 -11.02 -1.50 2.26
C GLY A 62 -9.57 -1.23 1.88
N THR A 63 -9.05 -0.03 2.17
CA THR A 63 -7.60 0.21 2.16
C THR A 63 -6.94 -0.70 3.17
N ARG A 64 -5.88 -1.40 2.74
CA ARG A 64 -5.12 -2.30 3.60
C ARG A 64 -3.92 -1.57 4.17
N LEU A 65 -3.81 -1.58 5.49
CA LEU A 65 -2.75 -0.95 6.24
C LEU A 65 -1.89 -2.04 6.89
N TYR A 66 -0.60 -1.96 6.63
CA TYR A 66 0.41 -2.87 7.15
C TYR A 66 1.34 -2.07 8.05
N MET A 67 1.32 -2.32 9.36
CA MET A 67 2.01 -1.51 10.38
C MET A 67 3.33 -2.15 10.84
N GLU A 68 4.37 -1.33 10.97
CA GLU A 68 5.62 -1.74 11.63
C GLU A 68 5.51 -1.67 13.16
N TYR A 69 5.09 -0.52 13.70
CA TYR A 69 4.95 -0.30 15.15
C TYR A 69 3.62 0.39 15.49
N GLY A 70 3.31 0.41 16.79
CA GLY A 70 2.13 1.07 17.37
C GLY A 70 1.34 0.16 18.30
N ASP A 71 0.31 0.72 18.94
CA ASP A 71 -0.61 -0.06 19.77
C ASP A 71 -1.73 -0.68 18.91
N PRO A 72 -1.74 -2.02 18.73
CA PRO A 72 -2.73 -2.69 17.87
C PRO A 72 -4.18 -2.44 18.32
N ARG A 73 -4.44 -2.26 19.63
CA ARG A 73 -5.79 -1.96 20.13
C ARG A 73 -6.27 -0.60 19.66
N LYS A 74 -5.42 0.42 19.79
CA LYS A 74 -5.73 1.78 19.33
C LYS A 74 -5.99 1.83 17.83
N PHE A 75 -5.22 1.10 17.03
CA PHE A 75 -5.45 0.99 15.58
C PHE A 75 -6.77 0.25 15.28
N LYS A 76 -7.06 -0.85 15.97
CA LYS A 76 -8.32 -1.58 15.81
C LYS A 76 -9.53 -0.70 16.12
N ASP A 77 -9.50 0.02 17.24
CA ASP A 77 -10.60 0.87 17.70
C ASP A 77 -10.89 2.00 16.71
N ARG A 78 -9.83 2.63 16.18
CA ARG A 78 -9.96 3.79 15.28
C ARG A 78 -10.22 3.40 13.83
N LEU A 79 -9.65 2.30 13.34
CA LEU A 79 -9.58 1.98 11.91
C LEU A 79 -10.26 0.66 11.53
N GLY A 80 -10.41 -0.30 12.45
CA GLY A 80 -10.79 -1.68 12.15
C GLY A 80 -12.19 -1.87 11.55
N LYS A 81 -13.09 -0.89 11.68
CA LYS A 81 -14.42 -0.92 11.04
C LYS A 81 -14.39 -0.53 9.56
N LYS A 82 -13.35 0.17 9.11
CA LYS A 82 -13.25 0.77 7.76
C LYS A 82 -12.05 0.25 6.96
N MET A 83 -10.93 0.01 7.64
CA MET A 83 -9.66 -0.41 7.05
C MET A 83 -9.39 -1.86 7.38
N VAL A 84 -8.64 -2.52 6.49
CA VAL A 84 -8.12 -3.86 6.72
C VAL A 84 -6.72 -3.75 7.32
N LEU A 85 -6.52 -4.26 8.52
CA LEU A 85 -5.28 -4.10 9.29
C LEU A 85 -4.36 -5.33 9.15
N GLY A 86 -3.05 -5.12 9.25
CA GLY A 86 -2.03 -6.16 9.30
C GLY A 86 -0.73 -5.62 9.89
N GLY A 87 0.22 -6.50 10.22
CA GLY A 87 1.53 -6.14 10.76
C GLY A 87 1.62 -6.31 12.28
N PHE A 88 2.37 -5.43 12.94
CA PHE A 88 2.68 -5.44 14.39
C PHE A 88 3.45 -6.64 14.93
N TYR A 89 3.49 -7.78 14.23
CA TYR A 89 4.26 -8.94 14.67
C TYR A 89 5.75 -8.70 14.40
N PRO A 90 6.62 -8.61 15.42
CA PRO A 90 8.03 -8.30 15.20
C PRO A 90 8.75 -9.46 14.52
N LEU A 91 9.26 -9.26 13.31
CA LEU A 91 10.03 -10.27 12.56
C LEU A 91 11.27 -10.71 13.35
N THR A 92 11.89 -9.78 14.09
CA THR A 92 13.05 -10.04 14.95
C THR A 92 12.76 -11.09 16.03
N LEU A 93 11.51 -11.19 16.50
CA LEU A 93 11.10 -12.18 17.50
C LEU A 93 11.28 -13.60 16.97
N LEU A 94 11.08 -13.83 15.67
CA LEU A 94 11.29 -15.15 15.05
C LEU A 94 12.76 -15.59 15.11
N LYS A 95 13.69 -14.64 15.19
CA LYS A 95 15.12 -14.92 15.26
C LYS A 95 15.60 -15.10 16.70
N THR A 96 15.13 -14.25 17.61
CA THR A 96 15.68 -14.15 18.97
C THR A 96 14.84 -14.83 20.03
N GLY A 97 13.55 -15.09 19.76
CA GLY A 97 12.61 -15.67 20.72
C GLY A 97 12.54 -17.20 20.67
N THR A 98 11.90 -17.77 21.69
CA THR A 98 11.52 -19.18 21.68
C THR A 98 10.26 -19.41 20.82
N LYS A 99 9.99 -20.67 20.50
CA LYS A 99 8.78 -21.07 19.77
C LYS A 99 7.51 -20.61 20.49
N GLU A 100 7.45 -20.77 21.81
CA GLU A 100 6.32 -20.38 22.65
C GLU A 100 6.11 -18.87 22.63
N GLN A 101 7.17 -18.08 22.77
CA GLN A 101 7.08 -16.62 22.71
C GLN A 101 6.56 -16.13 21.35
N CYS A 102 6.97 -16.79 20.27
CA CYS A 102 6.49 -16.50 18.92
C CYS A 102 4.99 -16.79 18.79
N ILE A 103 4.55 -17.96 19.26
CA ILE A 103 3.13 -18.35 19.26
C ILE A 103 2.28 -17.42 20.13
N ASP A 104 2.74 -17.10 21.35
CA ASP A 104 2.05 -16.21 22.27
C ASP A 104 1.85 -14.82 21.66
N LYS A 105 2.85 -14.32 20.92
CA LYS A 105 2.72 -13.04 20.21
C LYS A 105 1.73 -13.09 19.06
N ALA A 106 1.70 -14.20 18.31
CA ALA A 106 0.73 -14.39 17.24
C ALA A 106 -0.70 -14.44 17.81
N LYS A 107 -0.89 -15.17 18.91
CA LYS A 107 -2.14 -15.26 19.65
C LYS A 107 -2.61 -13.89 20.13
N GLU A 108 -1.73 -13.13 20.79
CA GLU A 108 -2.04 -11.77 21.28
C GLU A 108 -2.59 -10.88 20.16
N LEU A 109 -1.96 -10.90 18.98
CA LEU A 109 -2.38 -10.07 17.86
C LEU A 109 -3.69 -10.55 17.22
N ILE A 110 -3.89 -11.86 17.11
CA ILE A 110 -5.16 -12.43 16.65
C ILE A 110 -6.29 -12.04 17.60
N ASP A 111 -6.10 -12.21 18.91
CA ASP A 111 -7.10 -11.87 19.93
C ASP A 111 -7.49 -10.38 19.91
N ILE A 112 -6.54 -9.50 19.57
CA ILE A 112 -6.79 -8.05 19.49
C ILE A 112 -7.40 -7.64 18.15
N LEU A 113 -6.85 -8.12 17.03
CA LEU A 113 -7.10 -7.56 15.71
C LEU A 113 -8.15 -8.33 14.91
N ALA A 114 -8.27 -9.65 15.11
CA ALA A 114 -9.20 -10.48 14.36
C ALA A 114 -10.68 -10.21 14.70
N PRO A 115 -11.11 -10.06 15.97
CA PRO A 115 -12.54 -9.92 16.28
C PRO A 115 -13.27 -8.88 15.44
N GLY A 116 -14.39 -9.27 14.83
CA GLY A 116 -15.16 -8.42 13.92
C GLY A 116 -14.62 -8.28 12.50
N GLY A 117 -13.59 -9.04 12.12
CA GLY A 117 -13.03 -9.06 10.76
C GLY A 117 -12.08 -7.90 10.45
N ASN A 118 -11.81 -7.69 9.17
CA ASN A 118 -10.90 -6.65 8.65
C ASN A 118 -9.46 -6.75 9.19
N TYR A 119 -8.94 -7.97 9.36
CA TYR A 119 -7.55 -8.21 9.72
C TYR A 119 -6.96 -9.33 8.87
N PHE A 120 -5.69 -9.21 8.52
CA PHE A 120 -4.90 -10.30 7.95
C PHE A 120 -3.58 -10.39 8.70
N PHE A 121 -3.19 -11.61 9.05
CA PHE A 121 -1.93 -11.83 9.74
C PHE A 121 -0.75 -11.61 8.79
N CYS A 122 0.17 -10.73 9.17
CA CYS A 122 1.48 -10.60 8.56
C CYS A 122 2.48 -10.05 9.58
N PHE A 123 3.77 -10.24 9.29
CA PHE A 123 4.87 -9.68 10.07
C PHE A 123 4.96 -8.16 9.93
N ASP A 124 5.69 -7.48 10.81
CA ASP A 124 5.97 -6.02 10.81
C ASP A 124 6.96 -5.61 9.72
N LYS A 125 7.77 -6.57 9.25
CA LYS A 125 8.80 -6.48 8.21
C LYS A 125 8.82 -7.76 7.40
N THR A 126 9.49 -7.73 6.25
CA THR A 126 9.70 -8.91 5.42
C THR A 126 11.10 -9.47 5.63
N ALA A 127 11.22 -10.79 5.81
CA ALA A 127 12.50 -11.48 5.80
C ALA A 127 13.10 -11.43 4.40
N LEU A 128 14.33 -10.92 4.28
CA LEU A 128 15.04 -10.79 3.01
C LEU A 128 16.04 -11.93 2.80
N GLN A 129 16.53 -12.51 3.91
CA GLN A 129 17.47 -13.61 3.93
C GLN A 129 16.96 -14.72 4.86
N LEU A 130 17.35 -15.96 4.59
CA LEU A 130 17.02 -17.10 5.47
C LEU A 130 17.59 -16.90 6.89
N ALA A 131 18.71 -16.19 7.01
CA ALA A 131 19.34 -15.85 8.28
C ALA A 131 18.59 -14.79 9.11
N ASP A 132 17.54 -14.18 8.57
CA ASP A 132 16.72 -13.18 9.28
C ASP A 132 15.77 -13.82 10.29
N VAL A 133 15.48 -15.12 10.15
CA VAL A 133 14.50 -15.84 10.97
C VAL A 133 15.03 -17.21 11.38
N ASN A 134 14.54 -17.76 12.49
CA ASN A 134 14.65 -19.20 12.73
C ASN A 134 13.50 -19.90 11.97
N PRO A 135 13.78 -20.81 11.02
CA PRO A 135 12.73 -21.51 10.27
C PRO A 135 11.73 -22.26 11.14
N GLU A 136 12.17 -22.86 12.26
CA GLU A 136 11.28 -23.61 13.15
C GLU A 136 10.26 -22.69 13.83
N ASN A 137 10.70 -21.49 14.25
CA ASN A 137 9.82 -20.47 14.81
C ASN A 137 8.84 -19.93 13.75
N TYR A 138 9.33 -19.70 12.52
CA TYR A 138 8.50 -19.24 11.41
C TYR A 138 7.39 -20.24 11.09
N VAL A 139 7.73 -21.53 10.97
CA VAL A 139 6.75 -22.61 10.72
C VAL A 139 5.76 -22.72 11.87
N ALA A 140 6.23 -22.72 13.11
CA ALA A 140 5.36 -22.80 14.29
C ALA A 140 4.30 -21.68 14.34
N VAL A 141 4.68 -20.46 13.99
CA VAL A 141 3.76 -19.32 13.93
C VAL A 141 2.75 -19.49 12.81
N LEU A 142 3.18 -19.90 11.62
CA LEU A 142 2.26 -20.13 10.51
C LEU A 142 1.28 -21.27 10.77
N GLU A 143 1.72 -22.37 11.39
CA GLU A 143 0.86 -23.47 11.83
C GLU A 143 -0.19 -22.96 12.83
N TYR A 144 0.23 -22.21 13.84
CA TYR A 144 -0.68 -21.61 14.81
C TYR A 144 -1.71 -20.68 14.16
N VAL A 145 -1.27 -19.79 13.27
CA VAL A 145 -2.14 -18.86 12.54
C VAL A 145 -3.09 -19.60 11.59
N LEU A 146 -2.64 -20.69 10.96
CA LEU A 146 -3.51 -21.52 10.11
C LEU A 146 -4.62 -22.19 10.93
N GLU A 147 -4.29 -22.69 12.12
CA GLU A 147 -5.25 -23.39 12.99
C GLU A 147 -6.20 -22.43 13.72
N ASN A 148 -5.77 -21.20 14.03
CA ASN A 148 -6.51 -20.26 14.89
C ASN A 148 -6.94 -18.97 14.17
N GLY A 149 -6.57 -18.78 12.91
CA GLY A 149 -6.86 -17.57 12.12
C GLY A 149 -8.18 -17.61 11.36
N TYR A 150 -9.08 -18.55 11.67
CA TYR A 150 -10.40 -18.62 11.07
C TYR A 150 -11.36 -17.58 11.68
N TYR A 151 -12.33 -17.17 10.89
CA TYR A 151 -13.36 -16.21 11.29
C TYR A 151 -14.69 -16.94 11.46
N ASP A 152 -15.27 -16.84 12.65
CA ASP A 152 -16.62 -17.37 12.91
C ASP A 152 -17.71 -16.59 12.16
N ASN A 153 -17.43 -15.33 11.82
CA ASN A 153 -18.33 -14.41 11.14
C ASN A 153 -18.07 -14.31 9.63
N ALA A 154 -17.53 -15.37 9.00
CA ALA A 154 -17.22 -15.37 7.58
C ALA A 154 -18.47 -15.09 6.73
N GLY A 155 -18.43 -14.04 5.91
CA GLY A 155 -19.54 -13.60 5.06
C GLY A 155 -20.44 -12.54 5.69
N GLU A 156 -20.28 -12.23 6.98
CA GLU A 156 -20.99 -11.14 7.64
C GLU A 156 -20.39 -9.78 7.27
N GLN A 157 -21.24 -8.76 7.14
CA GLN A 157 -20.79 -7.40 6.87
C GLN A 157 -20.25 -6.76 8.15
N VAL A 158 -18.98 -6.33 8.11
CA VAL A 158 -18.35 -5.59 9.21
C VAL A 158 -18.96 -4.19 9.39
N THR A 159 -19.43 -3.57 8.31
CA THR A 159 -20.01 -2.23 8.30
C THR A 159 -21.10 -2.10 7.25
N THR A 160 -22.08 -1.23 7.52
CA THR A 160 -23.18 -0.90 6.60
C THR A 160 -22.82 0.20 5.59
N MET A 161 -21.69 0.88 5.79
CA MET A 161 -21.21 1.91 4.87
C MET A 161 -20.82 1.28 3.53
N LYS A 162 -21.23 1.91 2.42
CA LYS A 162 -20.81 1.49 1.09
C LYS A 162 -19.41 2.00 0.79
N LYS A 163 -18.62 1.20 0.09
CA LYS A 163 -17.25 1.56 -0.28
C LYS A 163 -17.23 2.82 -1.15
N GLU A 164 -18.17 2.93 -2.08
CA GLU A 164 -18.29 4.02 -3.05
C GLU A 164 -18.47 5.38 -2.37
N ASP A 165 -19.22 5.41 -1.25
CA ASP A 165 -19.49 6.63 -0.49
C ASP A 165 -18.24 7.16 0.23
N THR A 166 -17.21 6.32 0.38
CA THR A 166 -15.94 6.69 1.02
C THR A 166 -14.87 7.18 0.03
N ILE A 167 -15.14 7.11 -1.27
CA ILE A 167 -14.17 7.46 -2.32
C ILE A 167 -14.37 8.92 -2.75
N LYS A 168 -13.35 9.75 -2.53
CA LYS A 168 -13.32 11.12 -3.04
C LYS A 168 -12.92 11.11 -4.52
N LYS A 169 -13.63 11.86 -5.36
CA LYS A 169 -13.30 11.98 -6.79
C LYS A 169 -12.29 13.11 -7.00
N PHE A 170 -11.18 12.78 -7.62
CA PHE A 170 -10.16 13.75 -8.02
C PHE A 170 -10.02 13.79 -9.53
N THR A 171 -9.84 15.00 -10.07
CA THR A 171 -9.47 15.23 -11.47
C THR A 171 -7.96 15.40 -11.57
N CYS A 172 -7.30 14.50 -12.28
CA CYS A 172 -5.89 14.68 -12.63
C CYS A 172 -5.82 15.56 -13.88
N PRO A 173 -5.10 16.71 -13.84
CA PRO A 173 -4.81 17.43 -15.07
C PRO A 173 -4.00 16.54 -16.01
N GLU A 174 -4.14 16.79 -17.31
CA GLU A 174 -3.32 16.11 -18.31
C GLU A 174 -1.85 16.38 -18.05
N PHE A 175 -1.04 15.32 -18.04
CA PHE A 175 0.40 15.44 -17.81
C PHE A 175 1.04 16.12 -19.02
N LYS A 176 1.59 17.32 -18.81
CA LYS A 176 2.34 18.06 -19.83
C LYS A 176 3.82 18.06 -19.48
N SER A 177 4.62 17.40 -20.30
CA SER A 177 6.07 17.39 -20.15
C SER A 177 6.72 18.37 -21.12
N LYS A 178 7.81 18.98 -20.69
CA LYS A 178 8.71 19.73 -21.60
C LYS A 178 9.64 18.80 -22.42
N TYR A 179 9.72 17.53 -22.05
CA TYR A 179 10.61 16.55 -22.66
C TYR A 179 9.87 15.48 -23.47
N ILE A 180 8.62 15.18 -23.09
CA ILE A 180 7.74 14.30 -23.84
C ILE A 180 6.83 15.20 -24.66
N ILE A 181 7.20 15.37 -25.92
CA ILE A 181 6.50 16.19 -26.90
C ILE A 181 5.58 15.30 -27.76
N SER A 182 4.75 15.90 -28.59
CA SER A 182 4.00 15.12 -29.58
C SER A 182 4.92 14.62 -30.70
N PHE A 183 4.54 13.53 -31.38
CA PHE A 183 5.28 13.07 -32.55
C PHE A 183 5.35 14.15 -33.65
N ASP A 184 4.31 14.97 -33.78
CA ASP A 184 4.28 16.07 -34.74
C ASP A 184 5.33 17.14 -34.43
N GLU A 185 5.53 17.48 -33.15
CA GLU A 185 6.60 18.39 -32.71
C GLU A 185 7.98 17.73 -32.89
N TYR A 186 8.13 16.45 -32.55
CA TYR A 186 9.37 15.70 -32.77
C TYR A 186 9.79 15.68 -34.25
N LYS A 187 8.80 15.50 -35.15
CA LYS A 187 9.01 15.49 -36.60
C LYS A 187 9.46 16.86 -37.15
N GLN A 188 9.09 17.96 -36.51
CA GLN A 188 9.55 19.29 -36.93
C GLN A 188 11.05 19.49 -36.66
N GLU A 189 11.54 18.93 -35.57
CA GLU A 189 12.97 18.99 -35.20
C GLU A 189 13.79 17.92 -35.95
N PHE A 190 13.22 16.72 -36.13
CA PHE A 190 13.86 15.58 -36.78
C PHE A 190 13.02 15.08 -37.97
N PRO A 191 13.05 15.79 -39.11
CA PRO A 191 12.25 15.41 -40.28
C PRO A 191 12.73 14.08 -40.88
N PRO A 192 11.81 13.23 -41.38
CA PRO A 192 12.18 11.96 -41.97
C PRO A 192 12.97 12.16 -43.27
N VAL A 193 14.04 11.36 -43.43
CA VAL A 193 14.87 11.38 -44.65
C VAL A 193 14.07 10.91 -45.88
N ASP A 194 13.09 10.03 -45.69
CA ASP A 194 12.17 9.53 -46.73
C ASP A 194 10.79 9.26 -46.12
N LYS A 195 9.72 9.54 -46.87
CA LYS A 195 8.33 9.34 -46.43
C LYS A 195 8.02 7.90 -46.01
N ARG A 196 8.70 6.91 -46.58
CA ARG A 196 8.53 5.49 -46.22
C ARG A 196 9.03 5.17 -44.82
N ILE A 197 9.94 5.98 -44.27
CA ILE A 197 10.57 5.77 -42.97
C ILE A 197 9.73 6.39 -41.83
N GLU A 198 8.86 7.36 -42.13
CA GLU A 198 8.01 8.06 -41.14
C GLU A 198 7.21 7.10 -40.26
N LYS A 199 6.66 6.03 -40.86
CA LYS A 199 5.94 4.98 -40.11
C LYS A 199 6.81 4.32 -39.04
N TYR A 200 8.03 3.91 -39.39
CA TYR A 200 8.94 3.26 -38.45
C TYR A 200 9.48 4.23 -37.39
N MET A 201 9.62 5.51 -37.74
CA MET A 201 9.94 6.56 -36.78
C MET A 201 8.82 6.76 -35.76
N HIS A 202 7.55 6.76 -36.20
CA HIS A 202 6.39 6.85 -35.32
C HIS A 202 6.33 5.66 -34.36
N GLU A 203 6.40 4.44 -34.88
CA GLU A 203 6.38 3.20 -34.09
C GLU A 203 7.54 3.17 -33.06
N GLY A 204 8.73 3.61 -33.47
CA GLY A 204 9.87 3.75 -32.56
C GLY A 204 9.62 4.80 -31.47
N TYR A 205 9.13 5.98 -31.85
CA TYR A 205 8.85 7.07 -30.93
C TYR A 205 7.78 6.70 -29.90
N GLU A 206 6.68 6.11 -30.35
CA GLU A 206 5.61 5.61 -29.47
C GLU A 206 6.14 4.57 -28.51
N LYS A 207 6.92 3.59 -28.98
CA LYS A 207 7.49 2.56 -28.11
C LYS A 207 8.32 3.16 -26.95
N TYR A 208 9.18 4.13 -27.22
CA TYR A 208 9.99 4.77 -26.16
C TYR A 208 9.16 5.70 -25.27
N THR A 209 8.19 6.41 -25.85
CA THR A 209 7.30 7.30 -25.11
C THR A 209 6.34 6.53 -24.22
N GLU A 210 5.82 5.39 -24.66
CA GLU A 210 4.99 4.48 -23.88
C GLU A 210 5.78 3.85 -22.73
N LEU A 211 7.05 3.48 -22.94
CA LEU A 211 7.90 3.01 -21.84
C LEU A 211 8.08 4.06 -20.75
N LEU A 212 8.27 5.34 -21.13
CA LEU A 212 8.34 6.46 -20.20
C LEU A 212 6.99 6.71 -19.52
N ASN A 213 5.89 6.65 -20.27
CA ASN A 213 4.53 6.82 -19.75
C ASN A 213 4.14 5.70 -18.79
N LEU A 214 4.53 4.45 -19.05
CA LEU A 214 4.32 3.33 -18.13
C LEU A 214 5.02 3.59 -16.80
N GLN A 215 6.25 4.10 -16.79
CA GLN A 215 6.95 4.48 -15.56
C GLN A 215 6.27 5.65 -14.83
N LEU A 216 5.71 6.61 -15.57
CA LEU A 216 5.00 7.76 -15.01
C LEU A 216 3.62 7.40 -14.45
N VAL A 217 2.88 6.50 -15.09
CA VAL A 217 1.56 6.02 -14.61
C VAL A 217 1.69 5.11 -13.38
N HIS A 218 2.87 4.53 -13.13
CA HIS A 218 3.15 3.85 -11.86
C HIS A 218 3.66 4.81 -10.77
N ALA A 219 3.98 6.06 -11.13
CA ALA A 219 4.47 7.10 -10.23
C ALA A 219 3.39 8.15 -9.85
N ILE A 220 2.17 8.01 -10.37
CA ILE A 220 0.97 8.82 -10.08
C ILE A 220 -0.14 7.89 -9.60
#